data_AF-A0ABD0X6U3-F1
#
_entry.id   AF-A0ABD0X6U3-F1
#
_cell.length_a   1.000
_cell.length_b   1.000
_cell.length_c   1.000
_cell.angle_alpha   90.00
_cell.angle_beta   90.00
_cell.angle_gamma   90.00
#
_symmetry.space_group_name_H-M   'P 1'
#
loop_
_entity.id
_entity.type
_entity.pdbx_description
1 polymer ?
#
loop_
_entity_poly.entity_id
_entity_poly.type
_entity_poly.pdbx_seq_one_letter_code
_entity_poly.pdbx_strand_id
1 'polypeptide(L)'
;MDRPILWRSNPKPPWRMKTRIGASTHHSDDGQEEDPIKVLQDTYTCDLSYGVSDHKPVIGIFNLEMRKHCESPLVRMWPEGLWEAGQAAVLSYIILEDFLSSTWD
;
A
#
# COMPACT_ATOMS: atom_id res chain seq x y z
N MET A 1 9.78 2.15 -29.45
CA MET A 1 9.37 0.94 -28.72
C MET A 1 9.63 1.21 -27.25
N ASP A 2 8.58 1.52 -26.49
CA ASP A 2 8.71 1.84 -25.07
C ASP A 2 8.95 0.55 -24.28
N ARG A 3 10.11 0.46 -23.62
CA ARG A 3 10.47 -0.68 -22.76
C ARG A 3 10.06 -0.36 -21.31
N PRO A 4 9.52 -1.34 -20.57
CA PRO A 4 9.08 -1.13 -19.19
C PRO A 4 10.26 -0.85 -18.26
N ILE A 5 10.05 0.03 -17.28
CA ILE A 5 11.01 0.32 -16.21
C ILE A 5 11.00 -0.86 -15.23
N LEU A 6 12.16 -1.50 -15.07
CA LEU A 6 12.35 -2.59 -14.10
C LEU A 6 12.88 -2.01 -12.78
N TRP A 7 12.14 -2.22 -11.69
CA TRP A 7 12.50 -1.75 -10.35
C TRP A 7 13.44 -2.74 -9.65
N ARG A 8 14.48 -2.22 -8.97
CA ARG A 8 15.33 -3.01 -8.06
C ARG A 8 15.54 -2.24 -6.76
N SER A 9 15.17 -2.82 -5.63
CA SER A 9 15.42 -2.27 -4.29
C SER A 9 16.70 -2.87 -3.70
N ASN A 10 17.56 -2.03 -3.13
CA ASN A 10 18.75 -2.46 -2.40
C ASN A 10 18.63 -2.05 -0.92
N PRO A 11 18.37 -3.01 -0.01
CA PRO A 11 18.39 -2.75 1.43
C PRO A 11 19.75 -2.23 1.87
N LYS A 12 19.81 -1.04 2.47
CA LYS A 12 20.95 -0.69 3.31
C LYS A 12 20.76 -1.36 4.66
N PRO A 13 21.68 -2.25 5.10
CA PRO A 13 21.51 -2.94 6.36
C PRO A 13 21.56 -1.93 7.51
N PRO A 14 20.61 -1.98 8.46
CA PRO A 14 20.74 -1.24 9.69
C PRO A 14 21.96 -1.78 10.45
N TRP A 15 22.63 -0.88 11.18
CA TRP A 15 23.71 -1.22 12.09
C TRP A 15 23.27 -2.39 12.98
N ARG A 16 24.04 -3.49 12.98
CA ARG A 16 23.66 -4.77 13.62
C ARG A 16 23.15 -4.55 15.05
N MET A 17 21.85 -4.73 15.27
CA MET A 17 21.29 -5.04 16.57
C MET A 17 20.52 -6.36 16.52
N LYS A 18 20.70 -7.13 17.59
CA LYS A 18 20.39 -8.56 17.70
C LYS A 18 18.87 -8.79 17.70
N THR A 19 18.42 -9.69 16.84
CA THR A 19 17.06 -10.25 16.80
C THR A 19 16.60 -10.69 18.19
N ARG A 20 15.57 -10.04 18.73
CA ARG A 20 14.80 -10.58 19.86
C ARG A 20 13.50 -11.15 19.31
N ILE A 21 13.43 -12.47 19.24
CA ILE A 21 12.18 -13.20 19.05
C ILE A 21 11.39 -13.00 20.36
N GLY A 22 10.46 -12.05 20.36
CA GLY A 22 9.57 -11.76 21.48
C GLY A 22 8.19 -12.34 21.18
N ALA A 23 7.70 -13.19 22.08
CA ALA A 23 6.43 -13.90 21.98
C ALA A 23 5.24 -12.95 21.81
N SER A 24 4.24 -13.41 21.03
CA SER A 24 2.93 -12.79 20.91
C SER A 24 2.27 -12.72 22.29
N THR A 25 2.24 -11.52 22.88
CA THR A 25 1.36 -11.22 24.01
C THR A 25 0.05 -10.74 23.42
N HIS A 26 -0.94 -11.63 23.35
CA HIS A 26 -2.33 -11.25 23.15
C HIS A 26 -2.76 -10.35 24.32
N HIS A 27 -2.71 -9.04 24.11
CA HIS A 27 -3.49 -8.10 24.90
C HIS A 27 -4.89 -8.08 24.31
N SER A 28 -5.85 -8.61 25.06
CA SER A 28 -7.28 -8.42 24.78
C SER A 28 -7.62 -6.96 25.09
N ASP A 29 -7.73 -6.13 24.05
CA ASP A 29 -8.25 -4.77 24.15
C ASP A 29 -9.75 -4.80 23.85
N ASP A 30 -10.55 -4.50 24.88
CA ASP A 30 -12.02 -4.63 24.88
C ASP A 30 -12.66 -3.25 24.70
N GLY A 31 -12.36 -2.60 23.56
CA GLY A 31 -12.83 -1.26 23.25
C GLY A 31 -12.92 -1.02 21.75
N GLN A 32 -14.03 -1.44 21.12
CA GLN A 32 -14.46 -1.15 19.74
C GLN A 32 -13.35 -0.61 18.82
N GLU A 33 -12.50 -1.51 18.34
CA GLU A 33 -11.53 -1.18 17.30
C GLU A 33 -12.33 -0.88 16.02
N GLU A 34 -12.60 0.40 15.73
CA GLU A 34 -13.25 0.79 14.47
C GLU A 34 -12.42 0.23 13.31
N ASP A 35 -13.09 -0.50 12.41
CA ASP A 35 -12.45 -1.14 11.25
C ASP A 35 -11.49 -0.15 10.55
N PRO A 36 -10.22 -0.53 10.29
CA PRO A 36 -9.22 0.36 9.71
C PRO A 36 -9.57 0.80 8.28
N ILE A 37 -10.54 0.11 7.67
CA ILE A 37 -11.08 0.39 6.35
C ILE A 37 -12.60 0.46 6.46
N LYS A 38 -13.18 1.58 6.07
CA LYS A 38 -14.63 1.75 5.91
C LYS A 38 -14.95 1.92 4.43
N VAL A 39 -15.95 1.19 3.96
CA VAL A 39 -16.44 1.28 2.59
C VAL A 39 -17.91 1.68 2.63
N LEU A 40 -18.24 2.78 1.98
CA LEU A 40 -19.62 3.25 1.83
C LEU A 40 -19.98 3.24 0.35
N GLN A 41 -21.04 2.52 -0.01
CA GLN A 41 -21.64 2.62 -1.34
C GLN A 41 -22.43 3.92 -1.43
N ASP A 42 -21.98 4.85 -2.25
CA ASP A 42 -22.63 6.15 -2.48
C ASP A 42 -23.78 5.99 -3.47
N THR A 43 -23.47 5.52 -4.68
CA THR A 43 -24.46 5.31 -5.74
C THR A 43 -24.29 3.93 -6.34
N TYR A 44 -25.39 3.24 -6.59
CA TYR A 44 -25.42 2.05 -7.41
C TYR A 44 -26.61 2.14 -8.35
N THR A 45 -26.33 2.35 -9.63
CA THR A 45 -27.34 2.62 -10.65
C THR A 45 -26.99 1.93 -11.97
N CYS A 46 -27.84 2.06 -12.97
CA CYS A 46 -27.56 1.61 -14.33
C CYS A 46 -27.88 2.71 -15.33
N ASP A 47 -27.17 2.73 -16.47
CA ASP A 47 -27.50 3.64 -17.56
C ASP A 47 -28.60 3.03 -18.43
N LEU A 48 -29.84 3.46 -18.17
CA LEU A 48 -31.02 3.02 -18.91
C LEU A 48 -31.05 3.55 -20.36
N SER A 49 -30.27 4.58 -20.68
CA SER A 49 -30.19 5.13 -22.04
C SER A 49 -29.35 4.25 -22.99
N TYR A 50 -28.61 3.29 -22.45
CA TYR A 50 -27.79 2.35 -23.22
C TYR A 50 -28.66 1.37 -24.05
N GLY A 51 -28.82 1.68 -25.33
CA GLY A 51 -29.71 0.96 -26.26
C GLY A 51 -29.06 -0.10 -27.16
N VAL A 52 -27.75 -0.33 -27.05
CA VAL A 52 -27.00 -1.24 -27.95
C VAL A 52 -27.14 -2.72 -27.56
N SER A 53 -27.45 -3.00 -26.29
CA SER A 53 -27.63 -4.35 -25.74
C SER A 53 -28.78 -4.38 -24.73
N ASP A 54 -29.36 -5.55 -24.51
CA ASP A 54 -30.33 -5.85 -23.45
C ASP A 54 -29.69 -5.83 -22.06
N HIS A 55 -28.39 -6.13 -21.96
CA HIS A 55 -27.59 -5.90 -20.76
C HIS A 55 -27.27 -4.40 -20.56
N LYS A 56 -27.76 -3.82 -19.46
CA LYS A 56 -27.52 -2.43 -19.09
C LYS A 56 -26.23 -2.29 -18.28
N PRO A 57 -25.33 -1.35 -18.60
CA PRO A 57 -24.14 -1.11 -17.82
C PRO A 57 -24.53 -0.58 -16.44
N VAL A 58 -23.82 -1.05 -15.42
CA VAL A 58 -24.03 -0.70 -14.02
C VAL A 58 -22.91 0.22 -13.57
N ILE A 59 -23.27 1.25 -12.81
CA ILE A 59 -22.36 2.26 -12.27
C ILE A 59 -22.45 2.15 -10.74
N GLY A 60 -21.33 1.80 -10.12
CA GLY A 60 -21.15 1.81 -8.67
C GLY A 60 -20.13 2.86 -8.27
N ILE A 61 -20.50 3.73 -7.33
CA ILE A 61 -19.62 4.71 -6.71
C ILE A 61 -19.49 4.32 -5.24
N PHE A 62 -18.25 4.21 -4.77
CA PHE A 62 -17.93 3.84 -3.40
C PHE A 62 -16.96 4.86 -2.81
N ASN A 63 -17.23 5.29 -1.58
CA ASN A 63 -16.30 6.04 -0.76
C ASN A 63 -15.51 5.05 0.10
N LEU A 64 -14.19 5.12 -0.01
CA LEU A 64 -13.25 4.32 0.76
C LEU A 64 -12.55 5.24 1.76
N GLU A 65 -12.77 5.00 3.05
CA GLU A 65 -12.04 5.67 4.12
C GLU A 65 -11.07 4.68 4.75
N MET A 66 -9.80 5.07 4.85
CA MET A 66 -8.75 4.26 5.46
C MET A 66 -8.10 5.05 6.58
N ARG A 67 -8.01 4.44 7.77
CA ARG A 67 -7.23 5.01 8.86
C ARG A 67 -5.76 4.75 8.61
N LYS A 68 -4.92 5.77 8.82
CA LYS A 68 -3.47 5.58 8.82
C LYS A 68 -3.10 4.65 9.97
N HIS A 69 -2.43 3.55 9.65
CA HIS A 69 -1.89 2.63 10.66
C HIS A 69 -0.74 3.26 11.46
N CYS A 70 0.03 4.16 10.84
CA CYS A 70 1.16 4.84 11.46
C CYS A 70 1.09 6.36 11.19
N GLU A 71 1.35 7.17 12.21
CA GLU A 71 1.42 8.63 12.06
C GLU A 71 2.78 9.10 11.50
N SER A 72 3.86 8.40 11.88
CA SER A 72 5.22 8.62 11.39
C SER A 72 5.56 7.67 10.23
N PRO A 73 6.43 8.11 9.29
CA PRO A 73 6.92 7.21 8.25
C PRO A 73 7.85 6.15 8.85
N LEU A 74 7.57 4.87 8.57
CA LEU A 74 8.38 3.74 9.02
C LEU A 74 9.65 3.52 8.20
N VAL A 75 9.63 3.92 6.92
CA VAL A 75 10.73 3.79 5.97
C VAL A 75 10.94 5.12 5.25
N ARG A 76 12.20 5.49 5.02
CA ARG A 76 12.57 6.61 4.15
C ARG A 76 13.29 6.09 2.94
N MET A 77 12.84 6.49 1.75
CA MET A 77 13.44 6.11 0.47
C MET A 77 13.85 7.35 -0.32
N TRP A 78 14.85 7.20 -1.20
CA TRP A 78 15.23 8.24 -2.14
C TRP A 78 15.80 7.64 -3.43
N PRO A 79 15.59 8.31 -4.57
CA PRO A 79 16.15 7.88 -5.83
C PRO A 79 17.67 8.07 -5.84
N GLU A 80 18.36 7.16 -6.52
CA GLU A 80 19.77 7.32 -6.85
C GLU A 80 19.91 7.84 -8.28
N GLY A 81 20.64 8.95 -8.45
CA GLY A 81 20.92 9.53 -9.76
C GLY A 81 19.68 10.07 -10.49
N LEU A 82 19.80 10.22 -11.81
CA LEU A 82 18.71 10.61 -12.70
C LEU A 82 18.06 9.35 -13.27
N TRP A 83 16.73 9.31 -13.30
CA TRP A 83 16.00 8.20 -13.91
C TRP A 83 15.63 8.52 -15.35
N GLU A 84 16.04 7.63 -16.25
CA GLU A 84 15.78 7.75 -17.67
C GLU A 84 15.06 6.50 -18.18
N ALA A 85 14.22 6.70 -19.19
CA ALA A 85 13.52 5.60 -19.84
C ALA A 85 14.54 4.60 -20.42
N GLY A 86 14.35 3.31 -20.14
CA GLY A 86 15.23 2.24 -20.60
C GLY A 86 16.42 1.93 -19.69
N GLN A 87 16.58 2.65 -18.59
CA GLN A 87 17.54 2.31 -17.53
C GLN A 87 16.82 1.80 -16.28
N ALA A 88 17.50 0.98 -15.49
CA ALA A 88 16.95 0.51 -14.22
C ALA A 88 16.91 1.66 -13.21
N ALA A 89 15.74 1.95 -12.68
CA ALA A 89 15.57 2.90 -11.57
C ALA A 89 16.09 2.25 -10.29
N VAL A 90 17.03 2.93 -9.61
CA VAL A 90 17.60 2.48 -8.34
C VAL A 90 17.09 3.38 -7.21
N LEU A 91 16.61 2.77 -6.13
CA LEU A 91 16.28 3.43 -4.88
C LEU A 91 17.16 2.92 -3.75
N SER A 92 17.58 3.85 -2.91
CA SER A 92 18.09 3.59 -1.58
C SER A 92 16.97 3.75 -0.56
N TYR A 93 17.00 2.96 0.50
CA TYR A 93 16.09 3.16 1.63
C TYR A 93 16.76 2.90 2.98
N ILE A 94 16.16 3.45 4.03
CA ILE A 94 16.46 3.15 5.43
C ILE A 94 15.17 2.87 6.18
N ILE A 95 15.25 1.91 7.10
CA ILE A 95 14.20 1.63 8.06
C ILE A 95 14.38 2.62 9.23
N LEU A 96 13.31 3.35 9.56
CA LEU A 96 13.30 4.35 10.63
C LEU A 96 12.80 3.76 11.95
N GLU A 97 11.84 2.84 11.88
CA GLU A 97 11.23 2.15 13.02
C GLU A 97 10.96 0.69 12.62
N ASP A 98 11.05 -0.25 13.57
CA ASP A 98 10.76 -1.66 13.31
C ASP A 98 9.25 -1.85 13.07
N PHE A 99 8.90 -2.55 12.00
CA PHE A 99 7.52 -2.87 11.66
C PHE A 99 7.39 -4.32 11.19
N LEU A 100 6.18 -4.86 11.29
CA LEU A 100 5.86 -6.18 10.74
C LEU A 100 5.93 -6.10 9.22
N SER A 101 7.02 -6.61 8.65
CA SER A 101 7.18 -6.69 7.21
C SER A 101 6.58 -7.98 6.64
N SER A 102 5.98 -7.89 5.46
CA SER A 102 5.41 -9.01 4.71
C SER A 102 6.24 -9.33 3.47
N THR A 103 6.02 -10.49 2.85
CA THR A 103 6.65 -10.81 1.55
C THR A 103 6.07 -10.02 0.37
N TRP A 104 5.03 -9.22 0.62
CA TRP A 104 4.37 -8.35 -0.35
C TRP A 104 4.77 -6.87 -0.20
N ASP A 105 5.60 -6.55 0.79
CA ASP A 105 6.18 -5.22 0.98
C ASP A 105 7.29 -4.91 -0.04
#